data_AF-A0A7V9JQX8-F1
#
_entry.id   AF-A0A7V9JQX8-F1
#
_cell.length_a   1.000
_cell.length_b   1.000
_cell.length_c   1.000
_cell.angle_alpha   90.00
_cell.angle_beta   90.00
_cell.angle_gamma   90.00
#
_symmetry.space_group_name_H-M   'P 1'
#
loop_
_entity.id
_entity.type
_entity.pdbx_description
1 polymer ?
#
loop_
_entity_poly.entity_id
_entity_poly.type
_entity_poly.pdbx_seq_one_letter_code
_entity_poly.pdbx_strand_id
1 'polypeptide(L)'
;MRRRRVDAERRPGGDRVELRAAGAAPVGAVSARAYRAPGRVNLIGDHTDYNEGFVLPLAIQLECVVRADPRSDAVVSLRSLDVGDDEAEVELPADGSAEPLEVSPAWGRYAA
;
A
#
# COMPACT_ATOMS: atom_id res chain seq x y z
N MET A 1 -2.73 -29.72 1.26
CA MET A 1 -2.62 -28.29 0.89
C MET A 1 -1.96 -27.56 2.05
N ARG A 2 -0.66 -27.24 1.99
CA ARG A 2 0.08 -26.68 3.13
C ARG A 2 0.03 -25.15 3.06
N ARG A 3 -0.73 -24.52 3.96
CA ARG A 3 -0.74 -23.05 4.15
C ARG A 3 0.64 -22.61 4.68
N ARG A 4 1.31 -21.70 3.98
CA ARG A 4 2.62 -21.16 4.40
C ARG A 4 2.41 -19.94 5.28
N ARG A 5 3.08 -19.92 6.43
CA ARG A 5 3.08 -18.85 7.43
C ARG A 5 4.01 -17.72 6.98
N VAL A 6 3.62 -16.48 7.22
CA VAL A 6 4.42 -15.27 6.96
C VAL A 6 4.95 -14.78 8.31
N ASP A 7 6.27 -14.69 8.45
CA ASP A 7 6.91 -14.09 9.62
C ASP A 7 7.59 -12.79 9.20
N ALA A 8 7.08 -11.66 9.69
CA ALA A 8 7.69 -10.34 9.51
C ALA A 8 8.68 -10.10 10.66
N GLU A 9 9.95 -10.43 10.48
CA GLU A 9 10.98 -10.13 11.49
C GLU A 9 11.49 -8.69 11.33
N ARG A 10 11.18 -7.83 12.32
CA ARG A 10 11.91 -6.56 12.55
C ARG A 10 13.22 -6.87 13.28
N ARG A 11 14.37 -6.63 12.63
CA ARG A 11 15.66 -6.58 13.34
C ARG A 11 15.91 -5.20 13.95
N PRO A 12 16.51 -5.10 15.15
CA PRO A 12 16.86 -3.82 15.74
C PRO A 12 18.09 -3.23 15.02
N GLY A 13 17.97 -2.01 14.50
CA GLY A 13 19.13 -1.19 14.09
C GLY A 13 19.45 -1.06 12.60
N GLY A 14 18.49 -1.21 11.67
CA GLY A 14 18.72 -0.93 10.26
C GLY A 14 17.65 0.01 9.68
N ASP A 15 18.05 1.19 9.20
CA ASP A 15 17.21 2.21 8.54
C ASP A 15 16.65 1.78 7.16
N ARG A 16 16.64 0.47 6.88
CA ARG A 16 16.17 -0.10 5.61
C ARG A 16 15.15 -1.19 5.91
N VAL A 17 13.91 -0.96 5.47
CA VAL A 17 12.92 -2.04 5.33
C VAL A 17 13.40 -2.92 4.18
N GLU A 18 13.97 -4.08 4.50
CA GLU A 18 14.22 -5.12 3.49
C GLU A 18 12.88 -5.73 3.08
N LEU A 19 12.32 -5.21 1.98
CA LEU A 19 11.12 -5.78 1.36
C LEU A 19 11.50 -7.09 0.67
N ARG A 20 11.35 -8.21 1.37
CA ARG A 20 11.42 -9.54 0.75
C ARG A 20 10.17 -9.74 -0.11
N ALA A 21 10.38 -10.25 -1.32
CA ALA A 21 9.28 -10.62 -2.21
C ALA A 21 8.37 -11.63 -1.47
N ALA A 22 7.09 -11.27 -1.33
CA ALA A 22 6.07 -12.22 -0.92
C ALA A 22 5.83 -13.18 -2.10
N GLY A 23 6.19 -14.45 -1.92
CA GLY A 23 5.92 -15.51 -2.89
C GLY A 23 7.00 -15.66 -3.98
N ALA A 24 7.18 -16.91 -4.43
CA ALA A 24 8.01 -17.21 -5.58
C ALA A 24 7.37 -16.54 -6.81
N ALA A 25 8.08 -15.59 -7.40
CA ALA A 25 7.70 -15.02 -8.68
C ALA A 25 7.49 -16.16 -9.69
N PRO A 26 6.38 -16.18 -10.45
CA PRO A 26 6.25 -17.15 -11.53
C PRO A 26 7.48 -17.04 -12.44
N VAL A 27 8.00 -18.19 -12.87
CA VAL A 27 9.18 -18.27 -13.72
C VAL A 27 8.89 -17.46 -15.00
N GLY A 28 9.52 -16.28 -15.12
CA GLY A 28 9.27 -15.30 -16.20
C GLY A 28 8.86 -13.89 -15.74
N ALA A 29 8.62 -13.65 -14.45
CA ALA A 29 8.21 -12.33 -13.96
C ALA A 29 9.30 -11.26 -14.17
N VAL A 30 8.93 -10.22 -14.92
CA VAL A 30 9.62 -8.92 -14.90
C VAL A 30 9.60 -8.42 -13.46
N SER A 31 10.70 -7.83 -12.98
CA SER A 31 10.81 -7.43 -11.57
C SER A 31 9.71 -6.44 -11.15
N ALA A 32 8.90 -6.81 -10.16
CA ALA A 32 7.95 -5.95 -9.47
C ALA A 32 8.52 -4.55 -9.22
N ARG A 33 7.84 -3.53 -9.74
CA ARG A 33 8.19 -2.12 -9.46
C ARG A 33 7.70 -1.77 -8.06
N ALA A 34 8.54 -1.05 -7.32
CA ALA A 34 8.19 -0.53 -6.01
C ALA A 34 7.90 0.97 -6.10
N TYR A 35 6.80 1.39 -5.48
CA TYR A 35 6.35 2.77 -5.35
C TYR A 35 6.26 3.11 -3.88
N ARG A 36 6.73 4.31 -3.49
CA ARG A 36 6.83 4.72 -2.10
C ARG A 36 6.19 6.09 -1.91
N ALA A 37 5.30 6.19 -0.92
CA ALA A 37 4.69 7.44 -0.48
C ALA A 37 5.00 7.66 1.02
N PRO A 38 5.81 8.67 1.40
CA PRO A 38 6.04 8.98 2.80
C PRO A 38 4.78 9.57 3.45
N GLY A 39 4.58 9.27 4.73
CA GLY A 39 3.67 10.02 5.59
C GLY A 39 4.17 11.44 5.81
N ARG A 40 3.33 12.27 6.43
CA ARG A 40 3.65 13.67 6.76
C ARG A 40 3.21 14.02 8.16
N VAL A 41 3.86 15.03 8.73
CA VAL A 41 3.35 15.80 9.87
C VAL A 41 3.23 17.26 9.47
N ASN A 42 2.36 18.00 10.15
CA ASN A 42 2.35 19.46 10.04
C ASN A 42 3.09 20.06 11.23
N LEU A 43 4.00 21.01 11.00
CA LEU A 43 4.68 21.71 12.09
C LEU A 43 3.86 22.88 12.62
N ILE A 44 3.18 23.60 11.72
CA ILE A 44 2.29 24.72 12.02
C ILE A 44 1.31 24.96 10.85
N GLY A 45 0.16 25.58 11.13
CA GLY A 45 -0.85 25.94 10.13
C GLY A 45 -2.00 24.93 10.03
N ASP A 46 -2.29 24.17 11.09
CA ASP A 46 -3.44 23.26 11.08
C ASP A 46 -4.75 24.03 10.84
N HIS A 47 -5.65 23.42 10.06
CA HIS A 47 -6.94 23.98 9.69
C HIS A 47 -6.91 25.27 8.86
N THR A 48 -5.75 25.62 8.28
CA THR A 48 -5.62 26.81 7.43
C THR A 48 -5.60 26.48 5.93
N ASP A 49 -5.24 25.26 5.57
CA ASP A 49 -5.09 24.79 4.18
C ASP A 49 -6.39 24.87 3.39
N TYR A 50 -7.52 24.44 3.97
CA TYR A 50 -8.84 24.58 3.35
C TYR A 50 -9.43 25.99 3.44
N ASN A 51 -8.70 26.94 4.04
CA ASN A 51 -9.04 28.36 4.14
C ASN A 51 -8.02 29.24 3.38
N GLU A 52 -7.28 28.69 2.42
CA GLU A 52 -6.27 29.40 1.62
C GLU A 52 -5.10 29.99 2.44
N GLY A 53 -4.88 29.49 3.65
CA GLY A 53 -3.76 29.88 4.52
C GLY A 53 -2.47 29.10 4.23
N PHE A 54 -1.37 29.57 4.84
CA PHE A 54 -0.07 28.91 4.74
C PHE A 54 0.07 27.73 5.72
N VAL A 55 0.75 26.68 5.27
CA VAL A 55 1.10 25.50 6.09
C VAL A 55 2.59 25.20 6.00
N LEU A 56 3.14 24.57 7.04
CA LEU A 56 4.52 24.08 7.05
C LEU A 56 4.58 22.56 7.32
N PRO A 57 4.24 21.73 6.32
CA PRO A 57 4.32 20.28 6.45
C PRO A 57 5.74 19.75 6.20
N LEU A 58 6.00 18.55 6.70
CA LEU A 58 7.23 17.81 6.45
C LEU A 58 6.93 16.33 6.24
N ALA A 59 7.57 15.73 5.23
CA ALA A 59 7.57 14.28 5.03
C ALA A 59 8.39 13.58 6.11
N ILE A 60 7.91 12.43 6.60
CA ILE A 60 8.60 11.62 7.61
C ILE A 60 9.07 10.28 7.04
N GLN A 61 9.80 9.51 7.84
CA GLN A 61 10.35 8.21 7.44
C GLN A 61 9.32 7.08 7.48
N LEU A 62 8.17 7.26 8.14
CA LEU A 62 7.03 6.34 8.02
C LEU A 62 6.44 6.47 6.61
N GLU A 63 6.13 5.36 5.98
CA GLU A 63 5.79 5.30 4.56
C GLU A 63 4.78 4.20 4.25
N CYS A 64 4.03 4.40 3.16
CA CYS A 64 3.30 3.34 2.47
C CYS A 64 4.11 2.92 1.25
N VAL A 65 4.36 1.61 1.11
CA VAL A 65 5.06 1.04 -0.04
C VAL A 65 4.17 0.05 -0.77
N VAL A 66 4.05 0.23 -2.09
CA VAL A 66 3.33 -0.67 -2.97
C VAL A 66 4.32 -1.33 -3.91
N ARG A 67 4.24 -2.66 -4.02
CA ARG A 67 4.92 -3.42 -5.09
C ARG A 67 3.87 -3.92 -6.05
N ALA A 68 4.04 -3.60 -7.33
CA ALA A 68 3.06 -3.94 -8.34
C ALA A 68 3.74 -4.42 -9.63
N ASP A 69 3.05 -5.36 -10.28
CA ASP A 69 3.34 -5.86 -11.61
C ASP A 69 2.10 -5.71 -12.48
N PRO A 70 2.26 -5.40 -13.78
CA PRO A 70 1.14 -5.33 -14.69
C PRO A 70 0.48 -6.70 -14.84
N ARG A 71 -0.86 -6.69 -14.87
CA ARG A 71 -1.66 -7.85 -15.23
C ARG A 71 -2.23 -7.66 -16.64
N SER A 72 -2.66 -8.76 -17.26
CA SER A 72 -3.27 -8.76 -18.59
C SER A 72 -4.80 -8.79 -18.55
N ASP A 73 -5.41 -8.91 -17.37
CA ASP A 73 -6.86 -8.87 -17.16
C ASP A 73 -7.33 -7.47 -16.72
N ALA A 74 -8.65 -7.29 -16.67
CA ALA A 74 -9.28 -6.02 -16.32
C ALA A 74 -9.47 -5.85 -14.80
N VAL A 75 -8.56 -6.42 -13.98
CA VAL A 75 -8.67 -6.45 -12.52
C VAL A 75 -7.39 -5.93 -11.87
N VAL A 76 -7.55 -5.06 -10.87
CA VAL A 76 -6.52 -4.68 -9.92
C VAL A 76 -6.72 -5.51 -8.66
N SER A 77 -5.78 -6.40 -8.36
CA SER A 77 -5.77 -7.22 -7.14
C SER A 77 -4.73 -6.66 -6.18
N LEU A 78 -5.17 -6.28 -4.98
CA LEU A 78 -4.35 -5.64 -3.96
C LEU A 78 -4.33 -6.50 -2.71
N ARG A 79 -3.17 -6.55 -2.05
CA ARG A 79 -3.02 -7.18 -0.73
C ARG A 79 -2.30 -6.25 0.22
N SER A 80 -2.92 -5.97 1.37
CA SER A 80 -2.29 -5.27 2.48
C SER A 80 -1.55 -6.27 3.38
N LEU A 81 -0.33 -5.91 3.80
CA LEU A 81 0.50 -6.70 4.70
C LEU A 81 0.34 -6.31 6.18
N ASP A 82 -0.35 -5.18 6.43
CA ASP A 82 -0.46 -4.56 7.76
C ASP A 82 -1.83 -4.79 8.42
N VAL A 83 -2.70 -5.61 7.81
CA VAL A 83 -4.03 -5.98 8.31
C VAL A 83 -4.15 -7.49 8.50
N GLY A 84 -5.19 -7.94 9.22
CA GLY A 84 -5.46 -9.36 9.42
C GLY A 84 -5.81 -10.08 8.11
N ASP A 85 -5.53 -11.39 8.03
CA ASP A 85 -5.71 -12.19 6.80
C ASP A 85 -7.12 -12.09 6.20
N ASP A 86 -8.16 -11.99 7.02
CA ASP A 86 -9.57 -11.90 6.57
C ASP A 86 -9.90 -10.56 5.86
N GLU A 87 -9.09 -9.53 6.06
CA GLU A 87 -9.23 -8.20 5.46
C GLU A 87 -8.05 -7.86 4.54
N ALA A 88 -7.18 -8.82 4.25
CA ALA A 88 -5.91 -8.55 3.58
C ALA A 88 -6.06 -8.26 2.08
N GLU A 89 -7.13 -8.71 1.42
CA GLU A 89 -7.25 -8.71 -0.03
C GLU A 89 -8.46 -7.89 -0.52
N VAL A 90 -8.30 -7.20 -1.64
CA VAL A 90 -9.37 -6.50 -2.36
C VAL A 90 -9.14 -6.59 -3.87
N GLU A 91 -10.22 -6.72 -4.63
CA GLU A 91 -10.20 -6.66 -6.10
C GLU A 91 -11.04 -5.49 -6.58
N LEU A 92 -10.51 -4.77 -7.57
CA LEU A 92 -11.12 -3.59 -8.17
C LEU A 92 -11.12 -3.71 -9.70
N PRO A 93 -12.12 -3.17 -10.40
CA PRO A 93 -12.09 -3.10 -11.86
C PRO A 93 -11.01 -2.12 -12.30
N ALA A 94 -10.17 -2.54 -13.26
CA ALA A 94 -9.00 -1.77 -13.70
C ALA A 94 -9.36 -0.49 -14.49
N ASP A 95 -10.61 -0.34 -14.89
CA ASP A 95 -11.13 0.86 -15.57
C ASP A 95 -11.55 1.98 -14.60
N GLY A 96 -11.43 1.77 -13.28
CA GLY A 96 -11.79 2.75 -12.25
C GLY A 96 -13.30 2.90 -12.03
N SER A 97 -14.10 1.89 -12.42
CA SER A 97 -15.55 1.91 -12.26
C SER A 97 -16.06 1.49 -10.86
N ALA A 98 -15.17 1.21 -9.91
CA ALA A 98 -15.59 0.87 -8.55
C ALA A 98 -16.20 2.08 -7.84
N GLU A 99 -17.33 1.88 -7.17
CA GLU A 99 -17.90 2.86 -6.25
C GLU A 99 -17.17 2.79 -4.90
N PRO A 100 -16.35 3.78 -4.51
CA PRO A 100 -15.42 3.64 -3.38
C PRO A 100 -16.12 3.33 -2.05
N LEU A 101 -17.34 3.84 -1.84
CA LEU A 101 -18.07 3.59 -0.59
C LEU A 101 -18.59 2.16 -0.46
N GLU A 102 -18.73 1.44 -1.58
CA GLU A 102 -19.19 0.05 -1.62
C GLU A 102 -18.03 -0.95 -1.50
N VAL A 103 -16.79 -0.49 -1.67
CA VAL A 103 -15.61 -1.35 -1.57
C VAL A 103 -15.40 -1.84 -0.14
N SER A 104 -15.20 -3.15 -0.03
CA SER A 104 -14.83 -3.89 1.18
C SER A 104 -13.64 -4.81 0.87
N PRO A 105 -12.65 -4.92 1.75
CA PRO A 105 -12.49 -4.23 3.04
C PRO A 105 -12.29 -2.71 2.89
N ALA A 106 -12.64 -1.95 3.93
CA ALA A 106 -12.75 -0.50 3.88
C ALA A 106 -11.44 0.25 3.56
N TRP A 107 -10.28 -0.39 3.70
CA TRP A 107 -9.01 0.19 3.28
C TRP A 107 -8.86 0.19 1.75
N GLY A 108 -9.52 -0.73 1.02
CA GLY A 108 -9.46 -0.81 -0.44
C GLY A 108 -10.01 0.44 -1.14
N ARG A 109 -10.83 1.23 -0.42
CA ARG A 109 -11.42 2.48 -0.89
C ARG A 109 -10.39 3.55 -1.28
N TYR A 110 -9.18 3.49 -0.74
CA TYR A 110 -8.10 4.41 -1.11
C TYR A 110 -7.54 4.14 -2.51
N ALA A 111 -7.78 2.95 -3.07
CA ALA A 111 -7.29 2.53 -4.38
C ALA A 111 -8.42 2.41 -5.44
N ALA A 112 -9.67 2.55 -5.01
CA ALA A 112 -10.88 2.47 -5.84
C ALA A 112 -11.12 3.76 -6.64
#